data_AF-G5HRG2-F1
#
_entry.id   AF-G5HRG2-F1
#
_cell.length_a   1.000
_cell.length_b   1.000
_cell.length_c   1.000
_cell.angle_alpha   90.00
_cell.angle_beta   90.00
_cell.angle_gamma   90.00
#
_symmetry.space_group_name_H-M   'P 1'
#
loop_
_entity.id
_entity.type
_entity.pdbx_description
1 polymer ?
#
loop_
_entity_poly.entity_id
_entity_poly.type
_entity_poly.pdbx_seq_one_letter_code
_entity_poly.pdbx_strand_id
1 'polypeptide(L)'
;MALLFLCFFGFMIIRMPVAYCMLCSSIIYSMVYGESLNMIVSRAVQGSSGFTLLALSFFILAGNIMNRGGVTDRIFNFCKKTIGWIPGGLGMPMYWRLWFLQECPVRRWLMPEVWEPSKLKL
;
A
#
# COMPACT_ATOMS: atom_id res chain seq x y z
N MET A 1 4.07 3.76 -27.74
CA MET A 1 3.03 3.59 -26.69
C MET A 1 2.30 2.25 -26.75
N ALA A 2 1.80 1.78 -27.90
CA ALA A 2 1.16 0.46 -28.01
C ALA A 2 2.07 -0.72 -27.58
N LEU A 3 3.36 -0.63 -27.88
CA LEU A 3 4.38 -1.63 -27.52
C LEU A 3 4.54 -1.79 -25.99
N LEU A 4 4.43 -0.70 -25.21
CA LEU A 4 4.48 -0.72 -23.75
C LEU A 4 3.30 -1.50 -23.15
N PHE A 5 2.09 -1.21 -23.62
CA PHE A 5 0.88 -1.89 -23.18
C PHE A 5 0.92 -3.39 -23.49
N LEU A 6 1.37 -3.75 -24.70
CA LEU A 6 1.44 -5.15 -25.13
C LEU A 6 2.42 -5.97 -24.27
N CYS A 7 3.61 -5.43 -23.97
CA CYS A 7 4.56 -6.06 -23.05
C CYS A 7 4.01 -6.13 -21.62
N PHE A 8 3.36 -5.06 -21.13
CA PHE A 8 2.81 -5.02 -19.78
C PHE A 8 1.73 -6.09 -19.54
N PHE A 9 0.77 -6.20 -20.46
CA PHE A 9 -0.27 -7.24 -20.38
C PHE A 9 0.31 -8.65 -20.57
N GLY A 10 1.33 -8.81 -21.42
CA GLY A 10 2.04 -10.08 -21.58
C GLY A 10 2.70 -10.58 -20.28
N PHE A 11 3.41 -9.71 -19.56
CA PHE A 11 4.04 -10.07 -18.28
C PHE A 11 3.02 -10.29 -17.15
N MET A 12 1.86 -9.62 -17.19
CA MET A 12 0.81 -9.80 -16.19
C MET A 12 0.24 -11.22 -16.18
N ILE A 13 0.12 -11.86 -17.36
CA ILE A 13 -0.35 -13.24 -17.50
C ILE A 13 0.60 -14.24 -16.83
N ILE A 14 1.90 -13.91 -16.75
CA ILE A 14 2.95 -14.74 -16.14
C ILE A 14 2.90 -14.70 -14.60
N ARG A 15 1.94 -13.99 -13.98
CA ARG A 15 1.84 -13.78 -12.51
C ARG A 15 3.11 -13.18 -11.92
N MET A 16 3.87 -12.40 -12.71
CA MET A 16 5.03 -11.69 -12.22
C MET A 16 4.63 -10.44 -11.40
N PRO A 17 5.48 -10.01 -10.44
CA PRO A 17 5.21 -8.80 -9.69
C PRO A 17 5.18 -7.59 -10.63
N VAL A 18 4.17 -6.74 -10.50
CA VAL A 18 3.88 -5.59 -11.37
C VAL A 18 5.09 -4.65 -11.53
N ALA A 19 5.93 -4.53 -10.49
CA ALA A 19 7.16 -3.75 -10.52
C ALA A 19 8.12 -4.22 -11.64
N TYR A 20 8.31 -5.53 -11.81
CA TYR A 20 9.17 -6.08 -12.86
C TYR A 20 8.56 -5.90 -14.25
N CYS A 21 7.23 -6.01 -14.37
CA CYS A 21 6.53 -5.76 -15.63
C CYS A 21 6.77 -4.32 -16.13
N MET A 22 6.66 -3.34 -15.23
CA MET A 22 6.89 -1.92 -15.55
C MET A 22 8.35 -1.66 -15.94
N LEU A 23 9.29 -2.26 -15.20
CA LEU A 23 10.73 -2.07 -15.42
C LEU A 23 11.17 -2.66 -16.77
N CYS A 24 10.80 -3.92 -17.06
CA CYS A 24 11.11 -4.56 -18.33
C CYS A 24 10.43 -3.89 -19.52
N SER A 25 9.14 -3.52 -19.40
CA SER A 25 8.42 -2.85 -20.49
C SER A 25 9.07 -1.52 -20.86
N SER A 26 9.50 -0.73 -19.87
CA SER A 26 10.19 0.55 -20.07
C SER A 26 11.56 0.38 -20.78
N ILE A 27 12.35 -0.63 -20.39
CA ILE A 27 13.64 -0.92 -21.03
C ILE A 27 13.46 -1.34 -22.49
N ILE A 28 12.51 -2.25 -22.76
CA ILE A 28 12.21 -2.73 -24.12
C ILE A 28 11.76 -1.58 -25.01
N TYR A 29 10.89 -0.71 -24.49
CA TYR A 29 10.44 0.48 -25.22
C TYR A 29 11.60 1.42 -25.56
N SER A 30 12.50 1.67 -24.61
CA SER A 30 13.63 2.57 -24.84
C SER A 30 14.65 2.02 -25.85
N MET A 31 14.87 0.70 -25.87
CA MET A 31 15.75 0.07 -26.85
C MET A 31 15.23 0.21 -28.28
N VAL A 32 13.91 0.17 -28.47
CA VAL A 32 13.27 0.29 -29.80
C VAL A 32 13.26 1.74 -30.30
N TYR A 33 13.08 2.71 -29.40
CA TYR A 33 12.98 4.14 -29.77
C TYR A 33 14.33 4.90 -29.75
N GLY A 34 15.44 4.24 -29.38
CA GLY A 34 16.78 4.83 -29.45
C GLY A 34 17.05 5.96 -28.44
N GLU A 35 16.21 6.08 -27.42
CA GLU A 35 16.38 7.06 -26.34
C GLU A 35 17.65 6.74 -25.53
N SER A 36 18.47 7.75 -25.29
CA SER A 36 19.74 7.58 -24.59
C SER A 36 19.54 7.09 -23.16
N LEU A 37 20.27 6.05 -22.75
CA LEU A 37 20.15 5.37 -21.45
C LEU A 37 20.19 6.34 -20.25
N ASN A 38 20.91 7.46 -20.39
CA ASN A 38 20.98 8.52 -19.39
C ASN A 38 19.62 9.17 -19.07
N MET A 39 18.72 9.33 -20.06
CA MET A 39 17.39 9.88 -19.80
C MET A 39 16.53 8.93 -18.98
N ILE A 40 16.59 7.63 -19.24
CA ILE A 40 15.83 6.61 -18.50
C ILE A 40 16.25 6.62 -17.03
N VAL A 41 17.56 6.59 -16.77
CA VAL A 41 18.12 6.58 -15.42
C VAL A 41 17.77 7.87 -14.69
N SER A 42 17.88 9.02 -15.36
CA SER A 42 17.49 10.31 -14.77
C SER A 42 16.00 10.36 -14.44
N ARG A 43 15.10 9.80 -15.27
CA ARG A 43 13.66 9.74 -14.99
C ARG A 43 13.30 8.76 -13.87
N ALA A 44 14.00 7.64 -13.77
CA ALA A 44 13.85 6.69 -12.65
C ALA A 44 14.29 7.30 -11.31
N VAL A 45 15.37 8.09 -11.33
CA VAL A 45 15.87 8.83 -10.14
C VAL A 45 14.96 10.02 -9.80
N GLN A 46 14.42 10.72 -10.80
CA GLN A 46 13.43 11.78 -10.56
C GLN A 46 12.09 11.21 -10.05
N GLY A 47 11.68 10.02 -10.47
CA GLY A 47 10.48 9.37 -9.94
C GLY A 47 10.59 8.93 -8.47
N SER A 48 11.81 8.69 -7.99
CA SER A 48 12.10 8.36 -6.60
C SER A 48 12.46 9.58 -5.75
N SER A 49 12.27 10.79 -6.26
CA SER A 49 12.65 12.02 -5.57
C SER A 49 11.77 12.30 -4.33
N GLY A 50 12.24 11.77 -3.21
CA GLY A 50 12.22 12.37 -1.88
C GLY A 50 10.88 12.55 -1.18
N PHE A 51 9.97 13.35 -1.74
CA PHE A 51 8.86 13.91 -0.97
C PHE A 51 7.87 12.85 -0.48
N THR A 52 7.49 11.89 -1.34
CA THR A 52 6.56 10.82 -0.94
C THR A 52 7.20 9.82 0.04
N LEU A 53 8.48 9.50 -0.14
CA LEU A 53 9.23 8.59 0.75
C LEU A 53 9.49 9.22 2.12
N LEU A 54 9.80 10.52 2.13
CA LEU A 54 9.90 11.32 3.35
C LEU A 54 8.54 11.42 4.03
N ALA A 55 7.46 11.72 3.29
CA ALA A 55 6.11 11.80 3.83
C ALA A 55 5.67 10.49 4.51
N LEU A 56 5.97 9.33 3.92
CA LEU A 56 5.71 8.03 4.55
C LEU A 56 6.46 7.88 5.88
N SER A 57 7.74 8.25 5.90
CA SER A 57 8.57 8.17 7.09
C SER A 57 8.10 9.14 8.18
N PHE A 58 7.71 10.36 7.81
CA PHE A 58 7.12 11.35 8.71
C PHE A 58 5.76 10.91 9.24
N PHE A 59 4.94 10.23 8.43
CA PHE A 59 3.66 9.70 8.88
C PHE A 59 3.86 8.58 9.93
N ILE A 60 4.84 7.70 9.72
CA ILE A 60 5.21 6.67 10.70
C ILE A 60 5.75 7.31 11.99
N LEU A 61 6.59 8.34 11.88
CA LEU A 61 7.11 9.08 13.03
C LEU A 61 5.99 9.77 13.81
N ALA A 62 5.09 10.47 13.12
CA ALA A 62 3.92 11.09 13.72
C ALA A 62 3.03 10.06 14.43
N GLY A 63 2.81 8.90 13.80
CA GLY A 63 2.10 7.78 14.42
C GLY A 63 2.76 7.29 15.71
N ASN A 64 4.09 7.17 15.74
CA ASN A 64 4.82 6.77 16.94
C ASN A 64 4.78 7.85 18.03
N ILE A 65 4.85 9.13 17.66
CA ILE A 65 4.70 10.27 18.59
C ILE A 65 3.28 10.29 19.17
N MET A 66 2.24 10.09 18.36
CA MET A 66 0.85 10.06 18.82
C MET A 66 0.57 8.86 19.75
N ASN A 67 1.17 7.70 19.44
CA ASN A 67 1.06 6.50 20.26
C ASN A 67 1.78 6.67 21.61
N ARG A 68 3.04 7.14 21.61
CA ARG A 68 3.79 7.41 22.84
C ARG A 68 3.22 8.59 23.65
N GLY A 69 2.61 9.57 22.98
CA GLY A 69 1.98 10.72 23.60
C GLY A 69 0.57 10.45 24.16
N GLY A 70 0.04 9.23 24.00
CA GLY A 70 -1.32 8.88 24.43
C GLY A 70 -2.43 9.70 23.75
N VAL A 71 -2.09 10.40 22.66
CA VAL A 71 -3.03 11.24 21.90
C VAL A 71 -4.04 10.34 21.19
N THR A 72 -3.57 9.19 20.68
CA THR A 72 -4.40 8.15 20.08
C THR A 72 -5.50 7.69 21.04
N ASP A 73 -5.16 7.32 22.28
CA ASP A 73 -6.14 6.86 23.28
C ASP A 73 -7.15 7.95 23.67
N ARG A 74 -6.71 9.21 23.77
CA ARG A 74 -7.61 10.34 24.05
C ARG A 74 -8.61 10.56 22.92
N ILE A 75 -8.16 10.48 21.67
CA ILE A 75 -9.04 10.60 20.49
C ILE A 75 -10.01 9.42 20.45
N PHE A 76 -9.54 8.19 20.65
CA PHE A 76 -10.42 7.01 20.66
C PHE A 76 -11.47 7.06 21.78
N ASN A 77 -11.11 7.52 22.97
CA ASN A 77 -12.06 7.67 24.08
C ASN A 77 -13.10 8.77 23.79
N PHE A 78 -12.68 9.87 23.15
CA PHE A 78 -13.59 10.92 22.67
C PHE A 78 -14.56 10.37 21.61
N CYS A 79 -14.05 9.71 20.56
CA CYS A 79 -14.87 9.10 19.53
C CYS A 79 -15.83 8.04 20.09
N LYS A 80 -15.41 7.21 21.06
CA LYS A 80 -16.29 6.25 21.73
C LYS A 80 -17.42 6.93 22.50
N LYS A 81 -17.15 8.04 23.19
CA LYS A 81 -18.19 8.79 23.90
C LYS A 81 -19.16 9.50 22.97
N THR A 82 -18.69 9.96 21.81
CA THR A 82 -19.51 10.70 20.84
C THR A 82 -20.28 9.78 19.88
N ILE A 83 -19.69 8.67 19.44
CA ILE A 83 -20.21 7.80 18.35
C ILE A 83 -20.57 6.40 18.87
N GLY A 84 -20.30 6.08 20.15
CA GLY A 84 -20.51 4.75 20.73
C GLY A 84 -21.96 4.23 20.70
N TRP A 85 -22.94 5.09 20.41
CA TRP A 85 -24.33 4.68 20.23
C TRP A 85 -24.63 4.11 18.83
N ILE A 86 -23.75 4.31 17.84
CA ILE A 86 -23.97 3.86 16.44
C ILE A 86 -23.32 2.48 16.23
N PRO A 87 -24.10 1.40 16.01
CA PRO A 87 -23.54 0.09 15.69
C PRO A 87 -22.82 0.14 14.33
N GLY A 88 -21.48 0.04 14.37
CA GLY A 88 -20.60 0.09 13.18
C GLY A 88 -19.53 1.20 13.19
N GLY A 89 -19.55 2.12 14.15
CA GLY A 89 -18.79 3.38 14.08
C GLY A 89 -17.26 3.34 14.12
N LEU A 90 -16.61 2.24 14.56
CA LEU A 90 -15.14 2.20 14.72
C LEU A 90 -14.44 0.95 14.13
N GLY A 91 -15.18 -0.06 13.66
CA GLY A 91 -14.61 -1.36 13.30
C GLY A 91 -15.32 -2.07 12.15
N MET A 92 -16.02 -1.31 11.29
CA MET A 92 -16.76 -1.86 10.15
C MET A 92 -15.93 -2.78 9.22
N PRO A 93 -14.61 -2.57 9.00
CA PRO A 93 -13.85 -3.49 8.15
C PRO A 93 -13.70 -4.92 8.74
N MET A 94 -13.98 -5.12 10.04
CA MET A 94 -13.75 -6.42 10.68
C MET A 94 -14.81 -7.47 10.32
N TYR A 95 -16.08 -7.09 10.07
CA TYR A 95 -17.08 -8.06 9.62
C TYR A 95 -16.92 -8.40 8.13
N TRP A 96 -16.32 -7.50 7.34
CA TRP A 96 -15.98 -7.72 5.93
C TRP A 96 -15.01 -8.89 5.74
N ARG A 97 -14.30 -9.28 6.81
CA ARG A 97 -13.43 -10.45 6.88
C ARG A 97 -14.14 -11.75 6.53
N LEU A 98 -15.44 -11.90 6.82
CA LEU A 98 -16.16 -13.15 6.52
C LEU A 98 -16.65 -13.23 5.07
N TRP A 99 -16.99 -12.08 4.45
CA TRP A 99 -17.47 -12.06 3.06
C TRP A 99 -16.34 -12.06 2.03
N PHE A 100 -15.26 -11.32 2.26
CA PHE A 100 -14.18 -11.19 1.26
C PHE A 100 -13.15 -12.34 1.27
N LEU A 101 -13.13 -13.14 2.35
CA LEU A 101 -12.23 -14.28 2.45
C LEU A 101 -12.73 -15.55 1.75
N GLN A 102 -13.93 -15.54 1.16
CA GLN A 102 -14.41 -16.65 0.34
C GLN A 102 -13.84 -16.64 -1.09
N GLU A 103 -13.36 -15.49 -1.59
CA GLU A 103 -12.92 -15.36 -3.00
C GLU A 103 -11.39 -15.22 -3.22
N CYS A 104 -10.58 -15.05 -2.17
CA CYS A 104 -9.18 -14.64 -2.30
C CYS A 104 -8.17 -15.77 -1.97
N PRO A 105 -7.41 -16.31 -2.95
CA PRO A 105 -6.44 -17.41 -2.75
C PRO A 105 -5.13 -17.01 -2.04
N VAL A 106 -4.95 -15.73 -1.68
CA VAL A 106 -3.70 -15.15 -1.12
C VAL A 106 -3.83 -14.87 0.39
N ARG A 107 -4.82 -15.47 1.06
CA ARG A 107 -5.15 -15.31 2.50
C ARG A 107 -3.94 -15.40 3.46
N ARG A 108 -2.93 -16.19 3.13
CA ARG A 108 -1.79 -16.46 4.02
C ARG A 108 -0.75 -15.34 4.09
N TRP A 109 -0.68 -14.46 3.09
CA TRP A 109 0.38 -13.43 2.99
C TRP A 109 -0.04 -12.05 3.50
N LEU A 110 -1.33 -11.78 3.59
CA LEU A 110 -1.89 -10.45 3.88
C LEU A 110 -2.38 -10.27 5.32
N MET A 111 -2.17 -11.27 6.18
CA MET A 111 -2.53 -11.21 7.60
C MET A 111 -1.28 -11.00 8.45
N PRO A 112 -0.81 -9.75 8.65
CA PRO A 112 0.10 -9.46 9.74
C PRO A 112 -0.61 -9.76 11.06
N GLU A 113 0.09 -10.38 12.02
CA GLU A 113 -0.37 -10.76 13.38
C GLU A 113 -1.03 -9.62 14.18
N VAL A 114 -0.99 -8.39 13.69
CA VAL A 114 -1.54 -7.17 14.31
C VAL A 114 -3.05 -7.23 14.57
N TRP A 115 -3.81 -8.06 13.87
CA TRP A 115 -5.28 -8.12 13.97
C TRP A 115 -5.80 -9.24 14.89
N GLU A 116 -5.00 -9.71 15.84
CA GLU A 116 -5.41 -10.73 16.80
C GLU A 116 -6.21 -10.10 17.96
N PRO A 117 -7.52 -10.40 18.12
CA PRO A 117 -8.39 -9.76 19.11
C PRO A 117 -7.99 -10.06 20.57
N SER A 118 -7.07 -10.99 20.82
CA SER A 118 -6.50 -11.31 22.13
C SER A 118 -5.41 -10.32 22.60
N LYS A 119 -4.84 -9.53 21.69
CA LYS A 119 -3.80 -8.52 21.96
C LYS A 119 -4.34 -7.10 22.10
N LEU A 120 -5.61 -6.86 21.76
CA LEU A 120 -6.37 -5.65 22.10
C LEU A 120 -6.74 -5.68 23.60
N LYS A 121 -5.73 -5.58 24.46
CA LYS A 121 -5.97 -5.26 25.86
C LYS A 121 -6.30 -3.77 25.96
N LEU A 122 -7.61 -3.52 26.06
CA LEU A 122 -8.17 -2.35 26.75
C LEU A 122 -7.59 -2.21 28.16
#